data_AF-A0A7S2GJT9-F1
#
_entry.id   AF-A0A7S2GJT9-F1
#
_cell.length_a   1.000
_cell.length_b   1.000
_cell.length_c   1.000
_cell.angle_alpha   90.00
_cell.angle_beta   90.00
_cell.angle_gamma   90.00
#
_symmetry.space_group_name_H-M   'P 1'
#
loop_
_entity.id
_entity.type
_entity.pdbx_description
1 polymer ?
#
loop_
_entity_poly.entity_id
_entity_poly.type
_entity_poly.pdbx_seq_one_letter_code
_entity_poly.pdbx_strand_id
1 'polypeptide(L)'
;SWTAPKEITRSVKLKGWTWYATGPGLGIQLASGRLVIPANHAENVVEKEHPYLVDRRRSRMVAHVIYSDDHGQTWQLGGCAARHTNETTVAAFPDGQLLLNSRDWTGRFERQVQ
;
A
#
# COMPACT_ATOMS: atom_id res chain seq x y z
N SER A 1 25.49 -7.76 9.09
CA SER A 1 25.74 -6.82 7.99
C SER A 1 24.52 -6.78 7.08
N TRP A 2 24.39 -5.78 6.22
CA TRP A 2 23.32 -5.70 5.23
C TRP A 2 23.80 -6.24 3.88
N THR A 3 22.92 -6.92 3.14
CA THR A 3 23.19 -7.31 1.76
C THR A 3 23.04 -6.12 0.82
N ALA A 4 23.52 -6.26 -0.42
CA ALA A 4 23.19 -5.30 -1.46
C ALA A 4 21.66 -5.22 -1.68
N PRO A 5 21.12 -4.04 -2.04
CA PRO A 5 19.70 -3.90 -2.38
C PRO A 5 19.31 -4.78 -3.57
N LYS A 6 18.09 -5.32 -3.54
CA LYS A 6 17.48 -6.05 -4.66
C LYS A 6 16.32 -5.22 -5.21
N GLU A 7 16.35 -4.99 -6.52
CA GLU A 7 15.33 -4.21 -7.19
C GLU A 7 14.10 -5.06 -7.54
N ILE A 8 12.92 -4.64 -7.08
CA ILE A 8 11.66 -5.40 -7.23
C ILE A 8 10.55 -4.65 -7.98
N THR A 9 10.79 -3.42 -8.45
CA THR A 9 9.73 -2.55 -9.01
C THR A 9 8.92 -3.24 -10.11
N ARG A 10 9.56 -4.02 -10.99
CA ARG A 10 8.87 -4.72 -12.09
C ARG A 10 7.84 -5.75 -11.61
N SER A 11 7.99 -6.29 -10.40
CA SER A 11 7.09 -7.32 -9.86
C SER A 11 5.90 -6.73 -9.10
N VAL A 12 6.01 -5.49 -8.62
CA VAL A 12 5.04 -4.92 -7.67
C VAL A 12 4.48 -3.55 -8.06
N LYS A 13 4.95 -2.92 -9.14
CA LYS A 13 4.47 -1.61 -9.60
C LYS A 13 3.81 -1.73 -10.97
N LEU A 14 2.51 -1.47 -11.03
CA LEU A 14 1.77 -1.47 -12.30
C LEU A 14 2.14 -0.29 -13.20
N LYS A 15 1.97 -0.49 -14.51
CA LYS A 15 2.11 0.56 -15.52
C LYS A 15 1.04 1.63 -15.29
N GLY A 16 1.46 2.89 -15.18
CA GLY A 16 0.56 4.03 -14.91
C GLY A 16 0.63 4.53 -13.45
N TRP A 17 1.22 3.76 -12.54
CA TRP A 17 1.57 4.25 -11.22
C TRP A 17 2.78 5.18 -11.32
N THR A 18 2.72 6.34 -10.68
CA THR A 18 3.80 7.34 -10.71
C THR A 18 4.67 7.17 -9.49
N TRP A 19 4.21 7.67 -8.34
CA TRP A 19 4.87 7.56 -7.05
C TRP A 19 4.57 6.21 -6.39
N TYR A 20 5.53 5.68 -5.62
CA TYR A 20 5.41 4.41 -4.91
C TYR A 20 6.29 4.43 -3.66
N ALA A 21 5.76 3.98 -2.53
CA ALA A 21 6.56 3.70 -1.32
C ALA A 21 5.98 2.54 -0.52
N THR A 22 6.79 1.98 0.37
CA THR A 22 6.30 1.13 1.46
C THR A 22 5.65 2.00 2.54
N GLY A 23 4.63 1.47 3.21
CA GLY A 23 4.06 2.09 4.41
C GLY A 23 5.14 2.15 5.51
N PRO A 24 5.28 3.28 6.23
CA PRO A 24 6.31 3.41 7.25
C PRO A 24 6.03 2.47 8.44
N GLY A 25 7.10 1.99 9.07
CA GLY A 25 7.02 1.13 10.25
C GLY A 25 7.42 -0.32 9.96
N LEU A 26 6.44 -1.22 9.91
CA LEU A 26 6.66 -2.67 9.86
C LEU A 26 5.77 -3.38 8.84
N GLY A 27 6.23 -4.54 8.39
CA GLY A 27 5.40 -5.59 7.80
C GLY A 27 5.21 -6.75 8.77
N ILE A 28 4.46 -7.77 8.35
CA ILE A 28 4.14 -8.94 9.16
C ILE A 28 4.48 -10.25 8.43
N GLN A 29 4.63 -11.32 9.21
CA GLN A 29 4.65 -12.69 8.69
C GLN A 29 3.41 -13.41 9.21
N LEU A 30 2.63 -14.01 8.31
CA LEU A 30 1.46 -14.82 8.67
C LEU A 30 1.90 -16.19 9.19
N ALA A 31 1.00 -16.89 9.88
CA ALA A 31 1.25 -18.26 10.34
C ALA A 31 1.58 -19.23 9.20
N SER A 32 1.13 -18.94 7.96
CA SER A 32 1.49 -19.68 6.75
C SER A 32 2.94 -19.48 6.29
N GLY A 33 3.67 -18.53 6.88
CA GLY A 33 5.01 -18.12 6.46
C GLY A 33 5.04 -16.96 5.47
N ARG A 34 3.89 -16.58 4.88
CA ARG A 34 3.78 -15.44 3.95
C ARG A 34 4.21 -14.13 4.61
N LEU A 35 5.12 -13.41 3.95
CA LEU A 35 5.49 -12.04 4.32
C LEU A 35 4.52 -11.06 3.67
N VAL A 36 4.08 -10.05 4.41
CA VAL A 36 3.17 -8.99 3.94
C VAL A 36 3.72 -7.63 4.32
N ILE A 37 3.92 -6.76 3.32
CA ILE A 37 4.43 -5.40 3.50
C ILE A 37 3.37 -4.40 3.00
N PRO A 38 2.89 -3.47 3.83
CA PRO A 38 2.02 -2.41 3.36
C PRO A 38 2.81 -1.42 2.50
N ALA A 39 2.13 -0.85 1.51
CA ALA A 39 2.70 0.08 0.55
C ALA A 39 1.60 1.03 0.04
N ASN A 40 1.99 2.01 -0.75
CA ASN A 40 1.06 2.90 -1.42
C ASN A 40 1.63 3.42 -2.73
N HIS A 41 0.74 3.79 -3.63
CA HIS A 41 1.08 4.33 -4.94
C HIS A 41 0.23 5.55 -5.27
N ALA A 42 0.72 6.34 -6.22
CA ALA A 42 -0.04 7.40 -6.86
C ALA A 42 -0.48 6.97 -8.27
N GLU A 43 -1.75 7.17 -8.58
CA GLU A 43 -2.30 7.00 -9.93
C GLU A 43 -2.34 8.37 -10.63
N ASN A 44 -1.84 8.45 -11.87
CA ASN A 44 -1.84 9.70 -12.65
C ASN A 44 -3.23 10.06 -13.19
N VAL A 45 -4.13 10.47 -12.30
CA VAL A 45 -5.53 10.83 -12.62
C VAL A 45 -5.84 12.26 -12.19
N VAL A 46 -6.67 12.97 -12.97
CA VAL A 46 -7.19 14.29 -12.58
C VAL A 46 -8.43 14.11 -11.72
N GLU A 47 -8.41 14.62 -10.49
CA GLU A 47 -9.59 14.68 -9.61
C GLU A 47 -9.94 16.13 -9.30
N LYS A 48 -10.99 16.63 -9.95
CA LYS A 48 -11.37 18.05 -9.87
C LYS A 48 -12.08 18.42 -8.56
N GLU A 49 -12.62 17.44 -7.85
CA GLU A 49 -13.59 17.64 -6.76
C GLU A 49 -13.03 17.32 -5.36
N HIS A 50 -11.70 17.12 -5.22
CA HIS A 50 -11.13 16.73 -3.94
C HIS A 50 -10.79 17.97 -3.06
N PRO A 51 -11.47 18.18 -1.92
CA PRO A 51 -11.47 19.46 -1.19
C PRO A 51 -10.14 19.83 -0.51
N TYR A 52 -9.21 18.88 -0.37
CA TYR A 52 -7.94 19.08 0.37
C TYR A 52 -6.68 18.93 -0.48
N LEU A 53 -6.80 18.86 -1.82
CA LEU A 53 -5.62 18.90 -2.69
C LEU A 53 -5.10 20.33 -2.79
N VAL A 54 -3.98 20.62 -2.11
CA VAL A 54 -3.25 21.91 -2.20
C VAL A 54 -2.71 22.12 -3.63
N ASP A 55 -2.55 21.04 -4.39
CA ASP A 55 -2.19 21.05 -5.80
C ASP A 55 -3.16 20.17 -6.60
N ARG A 56 -3.88 20.77 -7.56
CA ARG A 56 -4.76 20.05 -8.52
C ARG A 56 -3.97 19.18 -9.51
N ARG A 57 -2.65 19.07 -9.36
CA ARG A 57 -1.79 18.20 -10.15
C ARG A 57 -2.01 16.75 -9.79
N ARG A 58 -2.89 16.14 -10.57
CA ARG A 58 -2.86 14.76 -11.05
C ARG A 58 -2.13 13.76 -10.15
N SER A 59 -2.72 13.35 -9.04
CA SER A 59 -2.36 12.08 -8.38
C SER A 59 -3.38 11.69 -7.33
N ARG A 60 -3.96 10.51 -7.46
CA ARG A 60 -4.77 9.87 -6.41
C ARG A 60 -3.89 8.87 -5.68
N MET A 61 -3.82 8.95 -4.35
CA MET A 61 -3.11 7.98 -3.52
C MET A 61 -4.00 6.77 -3.22
N VAL A 62 -3.40 5.58 -3.25
CA VAL A 62 -4.05 4.32 -2.87
C VAL A 62 -3.06 3.47 -2.09
N ALA A 63 -3.45 3.01 -0.92
CA ALA A 63 -2.71 2.01 -0.16
C ALA A 63 -2.94 0.61 -0.73
N HIS A 64 -1.93 -0.24 -0.63
CA HIS A 64 -1.97 -1.63 -1.05
C HIS A 64 -1.01 -2.46 -0.20
N VAL A 65 -0.97 -3.77 -0.44
CA VAL A 65 0.06 -4.65 0.12
C VAL A 65 0.84 -5.34 -0.98
N ILE A 66 2.10 -5.66 -0.71
CA ILE A 66 2.87 -6.64 -1.47
C ILE A 66 3.18 -7.82 -0.56
N TYR A 67 3.33 -9.01 -1.14
CA TYR A 67 3.58 -10.21 -0.36
C TYR A 67 4.61 -11.12 -1.01
N SER A 68 5.17 -12.01 -0.20
CA SER A 68 6.11 -13.05 -0.62
C SER A 68 5.79 -14.36 0.09
N ASP A 69 5.77 -15.45 -0.67
CA ASP A 69 5.54 -16.82 -0.18
C ASP A 69 6.83 -17.66 -0.13
N ASP A 70 7.96 -17.09 -0.59
CA ASP A 70 9.25 -17.77 -0.73
C ASP A 70 10.36 -17.11 0.10
N HIS A 71 9.95 -16.54 1.25
CA HIS A 71 10.82 -15.86 2.20
C HIS A 71 11.58 -14.64 1.63
N GLY A 72 10.91 -13.87 0.76
CA GLY A 72 11.41 -12.60 0.22
C GLY A 72 12.23 -12.74 -1.06
N GLN A 73 12.29 -13.93 -1.67
CA GLN A 73 13.00 -14.13 -2.92
C GLN A 73 12.25 -13.51 -4.10
N THR A 74 10.92 -13.68 -4.14
CA THR A 74 10.01 -13.04 -5.10
C THR A 74 8.89 -12.31 -4.37
N TRP A 75 8.36 -11.28 -5.02
CA TRP A 75 7.33 -10.40 -4.47
C TRP A 75 6.19 -10.27 -5.47
N GLN A 76 4.97 -10.26 -4.94
CA GLN A 76 3.74 -10.14 -5.71
C GLN A 76 2.92 -8.97 -5.20
N LEU A 77 2.19 -8.33 -6.12
CA LEU A 77 1.20 -7.32 -5.74
C LEU A 77 -0.02 -8.01 -5.11
N GLY A 78 -0.45 -7.51 -3.95
CA GLY A 78 -1.66 -7.96 -3.26
C GLY A 78 -2.83 -6.99 -3.43
N GLY A 79 -3.73 -6.99 -2.45
CA GLY A 79 -4.94 -6.16 -2.48
C GLY A 79 -4.65 -4.67 -2.35
N CYS A 80 -5.48 -3.86 -3.00
CA CYS A 80 -5.54 -2.40 -2.83
C CYS A 80 -6.69 -2.03 -1.90
N ALA A 81 -6.47 -1.03 -1.05
CA ALA A 81 -7.48 -0.43 -0.20
C ALA A 81 -8.33 0.59 -0.97
N ALA A 82 -9.22 1.27 -0.24
CA ALA A 82 -9.97 2.41 -0.74
C ALA A 82 -9.07 3.50 -1.33
N ARG A 83 -9.63 4.28 -2.26
CA ARG A 83 -9.02 5.50 -2.78
C ARG A 83 -8.77 6.51 -1.67
N HIS A 84 -7.78 7.39 -1.87
CA HIS A 84 -7.37 8.43 -0.93
C HIS A 84 -6.75 7.92 0.38
N THR A 85 -6.26 6.69 0.36
CA THR A 85 -5.44 6.11 1.43
C THR A 85 -3.96 6.23 1.09
N ASN A 86 -3.10 6.42 2.09
CA ASN A 86 -1.66 6.45 1.87
C ASN A 86 -0.86 5.62 2.90
N GLU A 87 -0.27 6.25 3.92
CA GLU A 87 0.57 5.59 4.93
C GLU A 87 -0.28 4.57 5.67
N THR A 88 0.11 3.31 5.56
CA THR A 88 -0.71 2.18 5.98
C THR A 88 0.10 1.21 6.82
N THR A 89 -0.54 0.72 7.87
CA THR A 89 -0.05 -0.38 8.71
C THR A 89 -0.96 -1.60 8.52
N VAL A 90 -0.41 -2.79 8.76
CA VAL A 90 -1.13 -4.05 8.57
C VAL A 90 -1.11 -4.87 9.85
N ALA A 91 -2.26 -5.47 10.17
CA ALA A 91 -2.40 -6.51 11.18
C ALA A 91 -3.16 -7.70 10.59
N ALA A 92 -2.99 -8.89 11.18
CA ALA A 92 -3.69 -10.10 10.76
C ALA A 92 -4.60 -10.62 11.86
N PHE A 93 -5.79 -11.09 11.46
CA PHE A 93 -6.68 -11.87 12.31
C PHE A 93 -6.27 -13.36 12.30
N PRO A 94 -6.71 -14.16 13.30
CA PRO A 94 -6.35 -15.58 13.38
C PRO A 94 -6.79 -16.43 12.18
N ASP A 95 -7.85 -16.01 11.47
CA ASP A 95 -8.36 -16.67 10.26
C ASP A 95 -7.60 -16.27 8.98
N GLY A 96 -6.58 -15.42 9.09
CA GLY A 96 -5.76 -14.97 7.98
C GLY A 96 -6.29 -13.72 7.26
N GLN A 97 -7.42 -13.16 7.68
CA GLN A 97 -7.85 -11.86 7.19
C GLN A 97 -6.88 -10.75 7.60
N LEU A 98 -6.73 -9.73 6.75
CA LEU A 98 -5.86 -8.59 7.02
C LEU A 98 -6.68 -7.35 7.35
N LEU A 99 -6.27 -6.64 8.40
CA LEU A 99 -6.70 -5.28 8.68
C LEU A 99 -5.66 -4.31 8.14
N LEU A 100 -6.07 -3.45 7.20
CA LEU A 100 -5.28 -2.32 6.74
C LEU A 100 -5.77 -1.06 7.46
N ASN A 101 -4.94 -0.52 8.36
CA ASN A 101 -5.21 0.76 9.00
C ASN A 101 -4.44 1.85 8.27
N SER A 102 -5.16 2.67 7.52
CA SER A 102 -4.61 3.60 6.54
C SER A 102 -4.91 5.03 6.94
N ARG A 103 -3.93 5.92 6.75
CA ARG A 103 -4.17 7.36 6.80
C ARG A 103 -5.05 7.76 5.62
N ASP A 104 -6.16 8.41 5.94
CA ASP A 104 -7.13 8.91 4.97
C ASP A 104 -6.88 10.38 4.63
N TRP A 105 -6.94 10.69 3.34
CA TRP A 105 -6.82 12.04 2.79
C TRP A 105 -8.13 12.60 2.27
N THR A 106 -9.25 11.86 2.32
CA THR A 106 -10.56 12.43 1.91
C THR A 106 -10.96 13.66 2.72
N GLY A 107 -10.39 13.81 3.91
CA GLY A 107 -10.73 14.84 4.90
C GLY A 107 -12.13 14.67 5.49
N ARG A 108 -12.75 13.51 5.26
CA ARG A 108 -13.87 13.03 6.06
C ARG A 108 -13.23 12.40 7.29
N PHE A 109 -13.38 13.05 8.45
CA PHE A 109 -12.82 12.56 9.72
C PHE A 109 -13.67 11.40 10.28
N GLU A 110 -13.94 10.40 9.44
CA GLU A 110 -14.87 9.31 9.70
C GLU A 110 -14.18 7.98 9.49
N ARG A 111 -14.56 6.96 10.28
CA ARG A 111 -14.11 5.59 10.06
C ARG A 111 -14.86 5.00 8.87
N GLN A 112 -14.13 4.61 7.84
CA GLN A 112 -14.67 3.81 6.73
C GLN A 112 -14.24 2.34 6.90
N VAL A 113 -15.15 1.41 6.64
CA VAL A 113 -14.91 -0.04 6.65
C VAL A 113 -15.31 -0.57 5.27
N GLN A 114 -14.43 -1.34 4.65
CA GLN A 114 -14.64 -2.03 3.37
C GLN A 114 -14.52 -3.52 3.56
#